data_AF-A0A7K3XC79-F1
#
_entry.id   AF-A0A7K3XC79-F1
#
_cell.length_a   1.000
_cell.length_b   1.000
_cell.length_c   1.000
_cell.angle_alpha   90.00
_cell.angle_beta   90.00
_cell.angle_gamma   90.00
#
_symmetry.space_group_name_H-M   'P 1'
#
loop_
_entity.id
_entity.type
_entity.pdbx_description
1 polymer ?
#
loop_
_entity_poly.entity_id
_entity_poly.type
_entity_poly.pdbx_seq_one_letter_code
_entity_poly.pdbx_strand_id
1 'polypeptide(L)' 'MEYNSELKEGVDFHTTKDGYRIMTASFLKNRGYCCGNGCKNCPYFPKANKGNTNLR' A
#
# COMPACT_ATOMS: atom_id res chain seq x y z
N MET A 1 -14.10 8.43 20.48
CA MET A 1 -12.89 7.91 19.81
C MET A 1 -13.30 7.61 18.38
N GLU A 2 -12.99 8.50 17.45
CA GLU A 2 -13.32 8.32 16.03
C GLU A 2 -12.25 7.45 15.38
N TYR A 3 -12.60 6.20 15.08
CA TYR A 3 -11.80 5.35 14.22
C TYR A 3 -12.13 5.70 12.77
N ASN A 4 -11.53 6.76 12.24
CA ASN A 4 -11.61 7.04 10.81
C ASN A 4 -10.71 6.06 10.05
N SER A 5 -11.21 4.85 9.86
CA SER A 5 -10.64 3.81 8.99
C SER A 5 -11.08 3.97 7.53
N GLU A 6 -11.38 5.21 7.11
CA GLU A 6 -11.73 5.51 5.73
C GLU A 6 -10.44 5.66 4.93
N LEU A 7 -10.17 4.68 4.06
CA LEU A 7 -9.17 4.82 3.02
C LEU A 7 -9.53 6.05 2.17
N LYS A 8 -8.61 6.99 2.03
CA LYS A 8 -8.84 8.22 1.24
C LYS A 8 -8.49 7.97 -0.22
N GLU A 9 -9.48 8.15 -1.10
CA GLU A 9 -9.25 8.10 -2.55
C GLU A 9 -8.28 9.23 -2.96
N GLY A 10 -7.30 8.90 -3.80
CA GLY A 10 -6.20 9.79 -4.21
C GLY A 10 -4.99 9.80 -3.25
N VAL A 11 -5.17 9.35 -2.00
CA VAL A 11 -4.07 9.25 -1.02
C VAL A 11 -3.67 7.80 -0.80
N ASP A 12 -4.63 6.95 -0.42
CA ASP A 12 -4.40 5.56 -0.06
C ASP A 12 -4.60 4.61 -1.25
N PHE A 13 -5.56 4.91 -2.11
CA PHE A 13 -5.81 4.17 -3.35
C PHE A 13 -6.40 5.09 -4.41
N HIS A 14 -6.30 4.69 -5.66
CA HIS A 14 -7.04 5.33 -6.75
C HIS A 14 -7.86 4.28 -7.51
N THR A 15 -9.06 4.65 -7.92
CA THR A 15 -9.93 3.78 -8.71
C THR A 15 -9.61 3.94 -10.19
N THR A 16 -9.40 2.84 -10.91
CA THR A 16 -9.26 2.88 -12.38
C THR A 16 -10.63 3.01 -13.03
N LYS A 17 -10.66 3.42 -14.31
CA LYS A 17 -11.91 3.50 -15.09
C LYS A 17 -12.65 2.16 -15.17
N ASP A 18 -11.92 1.06 -15.04
CA ASP A 18 -12.45 -0.31 -15.04
C ASP A 18 -12.95 -0.78 -13.65
N GLY A 19 -12.91 0.10 -12.63
CA GLY A 19 -13.40 -0.19 -11.29
C GLY A 19 -12.39 -0.88 -10.34
N TYR A 20 -11.11 -0.99 -10.72
CA TYR A 20 -10.09 -1.57 -9.85
C TYR A 20 -9.51 -0.54 -8.88
N ARG A 21 -9.36 -0.90 -7.61
CA ARG A 21 -8.69 -0.06 -6.60
C ARG A 21 -7.20 -0.37 -6.61
N ILE A 22 -6.39 0.58 -7.05
CA ILE A 22 -4.92 0.47 -7.03
C ILE A 22 -4.42 1.20 -5.78
N MET A 23 -3.85 0.43 -4.85
CA MET A 23 -3.25 0.95 -3.62
C MET A 23 -1.98 1.75 -3.93
N THR A 24 -1.84 2.91 -3.30
CA THR A 24 -0.65 3.74 -3.43
C THR A 24 0.50 3.22 -2.56
N ALA A 25 1.71 3.72 -2.84
CA ALA A 25 2.86 3.45 -1.98
C ALA A 25 2.66 3.97 -0.55
N SER A 26 1.94 5.08 -0.38
CA SER A 26 1.61 5.66 0.94
C SER A 26 0.74 4.72 1.76
N PHE A 27 -0.30 4.13 1.15
CA PHE A 27 -1.10 3.12 1.84
C PHE A 27 -0.26 1.91 2.23
N LEU A 28 0.56 1.40 1.30
CA LEU A 28 1.43 0.26 1.57
C LEU A 28 2.43 0.57 2.69
N LYS A 29 2.91 1.82 2.79
CA LYS A 29 3.76 2.31 3.87
C LYS A 29 3.01 2.37 5.20
N ASN A 30 1.80 2.92 5.22
CA ASN A 30 0.95 2.99 6.42
C ASN A 30 0.55 1.61 6.94
N ARG A 31 0.34 0.64 6.04
CA ARG A 31 0.13 -0.77 6.39
C ARG A 31 1.29 -1.35 7.21
N GLY A 32 2.49 -0.79 7.07
CA GLY A 32 3.63 -1.09 7.93
C GLY A 32 4.35 -2.41 7.65
N TYR A 33 3.97 -3.17 6.62
CA TYR A 33 4.71 -4.37 6.22
C TYR A 33 4.57 -4.72 4.73
N CYS A 34 5.60 -5.35 4.19
CA CYS A 34 5.60 -5.93 2.84
C CYS A 34 4.78 -7.23 2.83
N CYS A 35 3.86 -7.35 1.88
CA CYS A 35 3.01 -8.54 1.75
C CYS A 35 3.70 -9.73 1.07
N GLY A 36 4.86 -9.53 0.44
CA GLY A 36 5.56 -10.58 -0.33
C GLY A 36 5.14 -10.71 -1.79
N ASN A 37 4.14 -9.95 -2.28
CA ASN A 37 3.59 -10.10 -3.64
C ASN A 37 4.50 -9.59 -4.78
N GLY A 38 5.71 -9.11 -4.50
CA GLY A 38 6.63 -8.65 -5.54
C GLY A 38 6.16 -7.45 -6.36
N CYS A 39 5.39 -6.54 -5.76
CA CYS A 39 4.83 -5.37 -6.47
C CYS A 39 5.94 -4.50 -7.10
N LYS A 40 5.76 -4.04 -8.34
CA LYS A 40 6.75 -3.17 -9.02
C LYS A 40 7.03 -1.88 -8.24
N ASN A 41 5.98 -1.24 -7.73
CA ASN A 41 6.05 -0.01 -6.91
C ASN A 41 5.99 -0.28 -5.40
N CYS A 42 6.47 -1.45 -4.93
CA CYS A 42 6.55 -1.70 -3.50
C CYS A 42 7.45 -0.63 -2.82
N PRO A 43 6.98 0.04 -1.75
CA PRO A 43 7.82 0.98 -1.00
C PRO A 43 8.88 0.26 -0.17
N TYR A 44 8.76 -1.06 0.00
CA TYR A 44 9.68 -1.86 0.81
C TYR A 44 10.84 -2.42 -0.02
N PHE A 45 12.01 -2.47 0.58
CA PHE A 45 13.22 -3.09 0.03
C PHE A 45 13.90 -3.98 1.10
N PRO A 46 14.34 -5.21 0.78
CA PRO A 46 14.17 -5.92 -0.50
C PRO A 46 12.69 -6.21 -0.81
N LYS A 47 12.34 -6.19 -2.10
CA LYS A 47 10.98 -6.49 -2.58
C LYS A 47 10.65 -7.96 -2.35
N ALA A 48 9.36 -8.28 -2.28
CA ALA A 48 8.85 -9.65 -2.10
C ALA A 48 9.29 -10.35 -0.79
N ASN A 49 9.79 -9.60 0.21
CA ASN A 49 10.13 -10.15 1.51
C ASN A 49 8.94 -9.98 2.46
N LYS A 50 8.14 -11.04 2.66
CA LYS A 50 6.91 -10.98 3.48
C LYS A 50 7.26 -10.63 4.94
N GLY A 51 6.66 -9.58 5.47
CA GLY A 51 6.92 -9.08 6.82
C GLY A 51 8.01 -8.01 6.89
N ASN A 52 8.68 -7.70 5.77
CA ASN A 52 9.67 -6.63 5.74
C ASN A 52 9.04 -5.26 6.01
N THR A 53 9.63 -4.48 6.91
CA THR A 53 9.23 -3.11 7.24
C THR A 53 10.25 -2.06 6.74
N ASN A 54 11.34 -2.50 6.12
CA ASN A 54 12.38 -1.64 5.59
C ASN A 54 11.88 -0.94 4.32
N LEU A 55 11.76 0.37 4.42
CA LEU A 55 11.36 1.26 3.33
C LEU A 55 12.59 1.69 2.54
N ARG A 56 12.41 1.94 1.24
CA ARG A 56 13.44 2.49 0.35
C ARG A 56 13.34 4.00 0.21
#